data_AF-A0A8S8YJL1-F1
#
_entry.id   AF-A0A8S8YJL1-F1
#
_cell.length_a   1.000
_cell.length_b   1.000
_cell.length_c   1.000
_cell.angle_alpha   90.00
_cell.angle_beta   90.00
_cell.angle_gamma   90.00
#
_symmetry.space_group_name_H-M   'P 1'
#
loop_
_entity.id
_entity.type
_entity.pdbx_description
1 polymer ?
#
loop_
_entity_poly.entity_id
_entity_poly.type
_entity_poly.pdbx_seq_one_letter_code
_entity_poly.pdbx_strand_id
1 'polypeptide(L)'
;MYEGVLSDPQDADNISLVDAPGMVHFIQLVHADEPLNIEVREEGFTHGQAEANQTAFLSSSRGNPMWISITNSDFSSPNAYRILVHSNAADEDVALGNQTASGYIHELDNRGDRIYFLTGGSAEIQMQWSGNPETEFAGHMTHFPSELVTPFDVDMNDGNITLITPSVDSRHAWYEISITAQTQSSTGTWSIDRSIVSHGDDGCHHDCPDLIHENSLQSGAHPIENTRWETRGWLSENDTVDVYPIFIPGEIWETHRVIANLADGANAKMQLQSWNNSGPYLTPLDVAHGEQTVGLNMTPGYHVLKVIRADCFWIQCL
;
A
#
# COMPACT_ATOMS: atom_id res chain seq x y z
N MET A 1 9.37 -29.67 3.41
CA MET A 1 10.14 -30.47 2.44
C MET A 1 10.10 -31.89 2.91
N TYR A 2 9.75 -32.82 2.02
CA TYR A 2 9.60 -34.24 2.29
C TYR A 2 10.37 -35.04 1.24
N GLU A 3 11.04 -36.09 1.69
CA GLU A 3 11.80 -37.02 0.85
C GLU A 3 11.42 -38.43 1.25
N GLY A 4 11.28 -39.33 0.28
CA GLY A 4 10.85 -40.70 0.50
C GLY A 4 11.37 -41.65 -0.60
N VAL A 5 11.24 -42.94 -0.35
CA VAL A 5 11.61 -44.01 -1.30
C VAL A 5 10.57 -45.12 -1.21
N LEU A 6 9.88 -45.38 -2.32
CA LEU A 6 8.96 -46.51 -2.42
C LEU A 6 9.74 -47.72 -2.95
N SER A 7 10.01 -48.69 -2.08
CA SER A 7 10.92 -49.81 -2.35
C SER A 7 10.22 -51.11 -2.73
N ASP A 8 8.92 -51.22 -2.47
CA ASP A 8 8.08 -52.36 -2.80
C ASP A 8 6.83 -51.95 -3.62
N PRO A 9 6.21 -52.87 -4.38
CA PRO A 9 5.01 -52.58 -5.19
C PRO A 9 3.78 -52.15 -4.38
N GLN A 10 3.75 -52.47 -3.08
CA GLN A 10 2.66 -52.13 -2.16
C GLN A 10 2.98 -50.91 -1.30
N ASP A 11 4.17 -50.33 -1.44
CA ASP A 11 4.55 -49.16 -0.67
C ASP A 11 3.69 -47.96 -1.08
N ALA A 12 3.21 -47.26 -0.06
CA ALA A 12 2.47 -46.03 -0.19
C ALA A 12 2.88 -45.10 0.94
N ASP A 13 3.24 -43.87 0.58
CA ASP A 13 3.53 -42.82 1.56
C ASP A 13 2.35 -41.85 1.66
N ASN A 14 2.06 -41.43 2.89
CA ASN A 14 1.06 -40.42 3.19
C ASN A 14 1.69 -39.28 3.97
N ILE A 15 1.69 -38.09 3.38
CA ILE A 15 2.22 -36.88 4.01
C ILE A 15 1.03 -36.06 4.49
N SER A 16 0.79 -36.04 5.81
CA SER A 16 -0.21 -35.13 6.40
C SER A 16 0.23 -33.69 6.27
N LEU A 17 -0.68 -32.83 5.82
CA LEU A 17 -0.50 -31.39 5.81
C LEU A 17 -1.02 -30.85 7.14
N VAL A 18 -0.32 -29.83 7.66
CA VAL A 18 -0.79 -29.13 8.86
C VAL A 18 -1.80 -28.11 8.39
N ASP A 19 -3.05 -28.29 8.77
CA ASP A 19 -4.14 -27.47 8.25
C ASP A 19 -4.75 -26.62 9.36
N ALA A 20 -4.86 -25.32 9.08
CA ALA A 20 -5.84 -24.46 9.71
C ALA A 20 -6.97 -24.25 8.69
N PRO A 21 -8.22 -23.97 9.13
CA PRO A 21 -9.28 -23.61 8.21
C PRO A 21 -8.83 -22.51 7.25
N GLY A 22 -8.96 -22.74 5.93
CA GLY A 22 -8.53 -21.79 4.90
C GLY A 22 -7.03 -21.79 4.61
N MET A 23 -6.22 -22.75 5.08
CA MET A 23 -4.82 -22.83 4.64
C MET A 23 -4.73 -23.26 3.17
N VAL A 24 -3.87 -22.55 2.42
CA VAL A 24 -3.53 -22.84 1.04
C VAL A 24 -2.18 -23.54 0.98
N HIS A 25 -2.13 -24.68 0.30
CA HIS A 25 -0.93 -25.49 0.09
C HIS A 25 -0.51 -25.47 -1.38
N PHE A 26 0.71 -25.01 -1.63
CA PHE A 26 1.41 -25.25 -2.88
C PHE A 26 2.31 -26.48 -2.72
N ILE A 27 1.98 -27.54 -3.45
CA ILE A 27 2.60 -28.86 -3.35
C ILE A 27 3.31 -29.15 -4.67
N GLN A 28 4.61 -29.39 -4.61
CA GLN A 28 5.42 -29.64 -5.80
C GLN A 28 6.18 -30.95 -5.67
N LEU A 29 5.92 -31.89 -6.57
CA LEU A 29 6.80 -33.02 -6.83
C LEU A 29 7.94 -32.52 -7.71
N VAL A 30 9.12 -32.34 -7.11
CA VAL A 30 10.28 -31.73 -7.79
C VAL A 30 11.03 -32.78 -8.60
N HIS A 31 11.03 -34.02 -8.12
CA HIS A 31 11.69 -35.15 -8.76
C HIS A 31 11.12 -36.47 -8.23
N ALA A 32 11.00 -37.43 -9.14
CA ALA A 32 10.92 -38.86 -8.87
C ALA A 32 11.73 -39.60 -9.94
N ASP A 33 12.35 -40.73 -9.58
CA ASP A 33 13.18 -41.50 -10.51
C ASP A 33 12.34 -42.09 -11.67
N GLU A 34 11.12 -42.54 -11.36
CA GLU A 34 10.09 -42.98 -12.30
C GLU A 34 8.75 -42.27 -11.99
N PRO A 35 7.78 -42.23 -12.93
CA PRO A 35 6.47 -41.63 -12.68
C PRO A 35 5.79 -42.21 -11.43
N LEU A 36 5.23 -41.32 -10.60
CA LEU A 36 4.47 -41.66 -9.41
C LEU A 36 3.01 -41.26 -9.60
N ASN A 37 2.11 -42.04 -9.00
CA ASN A 37 0.74 -41.61 -8.76
C ASN A 37 0.73 -40.76 -7.50
N ILE A 38 0.46 -39.47 -7.68
CA ILE A 38 0.32 -38.50 -6.58
C ILE A 38 -1.11 -38.00 -6.52
N GLU A 39 -1.68 -38.05 -5.32
CA GLU A 39 -3.03 -37.58 -5.06
C GLU A 39 -3.03 -36.66 -3.84
N VAL A 40 -3.58 -35.46 -4.00
CA VAL A 40 -3.84 -34.52 -2.90
C VAL A 40 -5.28 -34.73 -2.46
N ARG A 41 -5.47 -35.18 -1.23
CA ARG A 41 -6.76 -35.62 -0.70
C ARG A 41 -7.12 -34.85 0.56
N GLU A 42 -8.42 -34.74 0.77
CA GLU A 42 -9.09 -34.32 1.99
C GLU A 42 -10.23 -35.31 2.25
N GLU A 43 -10.77 -35.37 3.47
CA GLU A 43 -11.84 -36.31 3.79
C GLU A 43 -13.02 -36.22 2.79
N GLY A 44 -13.21 -37.30 2.01
CA GLY A 44 -14.27 -37.40 1.01
C GLY A 44 -14.05 -36.61 -0.29
N PHE A 45 -12.88 -35.98 -0.49
CA PHE A 45 -12.60 -35.15 -1.67
C PHE A 45 -11.15 -35.29 -2.18
N THR A 46 -10.98 -35.40 -3.49
CA THR A 46 -9.66 -35.35 -4.13
C THR A 46 -9.48 -33.99 -4.78
N HIS A 47 -8.52 -33.22 -4.29
CA HIS A 47 -8.19 -31.88 -4.79
C HIS A 47 -7.42 -31.92 -6.10
N GLY A 48 -6.54 -32.91 -6.26
CA GLY A 48 -5.74 -33.08 -7.46
C GLY A 48 -5.13 -34.47 -7.55
N GLN A 49 -4.95 -34.94 -8.77
CA GLN A 49 -4.30 -36.22 -9.07
C GLN A 49 -3.46 -36.09 -10.34
N ALA A 50 -2.27 -36.69 -10.33
CA ALA A 50 -1.44 -36.83 -11.52
C ALA A 50 -0.61 -38.10 -11.47
N GLU A 51 -0.29 -38.63 -12.66
CA GLU A 51 0.77 -39.61 -12.86
C GLU A 51 1.95 -38.88 -13.52
N ALA A 52 2.99 -38.60 -12.74
CA ALA A 52 4.14 -37.83 -13.23
C ALA A 52 5.38 -38.04 -12.36
N ASN A 53 6.54 -37.79 -12.94
CA ASN A 53 7.81 -37.66 -12.21
C ASN A 53 8.04 -36.23 -11.69
N GLN A 54 7.32 -35.24 -12.26
CA GLN A 54 7.29 -33.85 -11.81
C GLN A 54 5.88 -33.28 -12.00
N THR A 55 5.33 -32.65 -10.98
CA THR A 55 4.03 -31.97 -11.05
C THR A 55 3.89 -30.95 -9.92
N ALA A 56 2.89 -30.08 -10.02
CA ALA A 56 2.53 -29.16 -8.96
C ALA A 56 1.01 -29.12 -8.78
N PHE A 57 0.58 -29.00 -7.53
CA PHE A 57 -0.79 -28.79 -7.12
C PHE A 57 -0.86 -27.52 -6.28
N LEU A 58 -1.93 -26.78 -6.47
CA LEU A 58 -2.32 -25.70 -5.58
C LEU A 58 -3.70 -26.06 -5.04
N SER A 59 -3.79 -26.25 -3.74
CA SER A 59 -5.01 -26.75 -3.10
C SER A 59 -5.15 -26.14 -1.71
N SER A 60 -6.38 -25.82 -1.32
CA SER A 60 -6.68 -25.26 0.00
C SER A 60 -7.51 -26.26 0.80
N SER A 61 -7.27 -26.32 2.11
CA SER A 61 -8.07 -27.13 3.02
C SER A 61 -9.47 -26.52 3.14
N ARG A 62 -10.51 -27.37 3.09
CA ARG A 62 -11.89 -27.00 3.42
C ARG A 62 -12.14 -27.00 4.94
N GLY A 63 -11.07 -27.09 5.74
CA GLY A 63 -11.10 -27.17 7.19
C GLY A 63 -10.93 -28.58 7.74
N ASN A 64 -10.86 -29.62 6.87
CA ASN A 64 -10.47 -30.96 7.28
C ASN A 64 -8.98 -31.20 6.97
N PRO A 65 -8.34 -32.17 7.65
CA PRO A 65 -6.96 -32.53 7.36
C PRO A 65 -6.79 -33.00 5.92
N MET A 66 -5.83 -32.42 5.24
CA MET A 66 -5.35 -32.77 3.92
C MET A 66 -4.13 -33.67 4.04
N TRP A 67 -3.96 -34.52 3.03
CA TRP A 67 -2.77 -35.34 2.90
C TRP A 67 -2.41 -35.59 1.44
N ILE A 68 -1.13 -35.85 1.21
CA ILE A 68 -0.60 -36.27 -0.08
C ILE A 68 -0.41 -37.78 -0.01
N SER A 69 -1.11 -38.52 -0.87
CA SER A 69 -0.92 -39.96 -1.08
C SER A 69 -0.01 -40.18 -2.28
N ILE A 70 1.01 -41.02 -2.11
CA ILE A 70 2.03 -41.27 -3.13
C ILE A 70 2.19 -42.78 -3.30
N THR A 71 2.04 -43.26 -4.53
CA THR A 71 2.26 -44.67 -4.88
C THR A 71 3.03 -44.76 -6.19
N ASN A 72 3.67 -45.90 -6.44
CA ASN A 72 4.25 -46.16 -7.76
C ASN A 72 3.14 -46.31 -8.80
N SER A 73 3.34 -45.72 -9.99
CA SER A 73 2.42 -45.99 -11.11
C SER A 73 2.64 -47.38 -11.68
N ASP A 74 3.91 -47.74 -11.89
CA ASP A 74 4.36 -49.09 -12.23
C ASP A 74 5.67 -49.42 -11.48
N PHE A 75 5.66 -50.49 -10.67
CA PHE A 75 6.84 -50.87 -9.91
C PHE A 75 7.85 -51.65 -10.76
N SER A 76 8.95 -51.00 -11.09
CA SER A 76 10.10 -51.62 -11.79
C SER A 76 11.35 -51.70 -10.91
N SER A 77 11.51 -50.77 -9.96
CA SER A 77 12.62 -50.64 -9.03
C SER A 77 12.26 -49.66 -7.90
N PRO A 78 13.07 -49.57 -6.82
CA PRO A 78 12.86 -48.53 -5.80
C PRO A 78 12.85 -47.13 -6.43
N ASN A 79 11.86 -46.32 -6.08
CA ASN A 79 11.65 -45.00 -6.66
C ASN A 79 11.80 -43.93 -5.57
N ALA A 80 12.88 -43.14 -5.64
CA ALA A 80 13.11 -42.05 -4.71
C ALA A 80 12.44 -40.77 -5.20
N TYR A 81 11.87 -39.99 -4.29
CA TYR A 81 11.16 -38.76 -4.63
C TYR A 81 11.40 -37.62 -3.62
N ARG A 82 11.18 -36.40 -4.09
CA ARG A 82 11.19 -35.18 -3.27
C ARG A 82 9.96 -34.33 -3.53
N ILE A 83 9.27 -33.98 -2.45
CA ILE A 83 8.13 -33.06 -2.46
C ILE A 83 8.42 -31.80 -1.63
N LEU A 84 8.12 -30.65 -2.21
CA LEU A 84 8.07 -29.37 -1.50
C LEU A 84 6.62 -29.04 -1.21
N VAL A 85 6.36 -28.59 0.02
CA VAL A 85 5.05 -28.07 0.41
C VAL A 85 5.29 -26.71 1.03
N HIS A 86 4.64 -25.70 0.47
CA HIS A 86 4.54 -24.36 1.03
C HIS A 86 3.09 -24.16 1.47
N SER A 87 2.89 -23.71 2.71
CA SER A 87 1.56 -23.55 3.28
C SER A 87 1.45 -22.17 3.92
N ASN A 88 0.42 -21.43 3.53
CA ASN A 88 0.11 -20.12 4.06
C ASN A 88 -1.35 -20.10 4.54
N ALA A 89 -1.66 -19.32 5.57
CA ALA A 89 -3.04 -18.99 5.87
C ALA A 89 -3.64 -18.25 4.65
N ALA A 90 -4.90 -18.50 4.31
CA ALA A 90 -5.66 -17.54 3.51
C ALA A 90 -5.72 -16.25 4.32
N ASP A 91 -4.96 -15.26 3.89
CA ASP A 91 -4.95 -13.93 4.49
C ASP A 91 -6.07 -13.11 3.86
N GLU A 92 -7.21 -13.05 4.55
CA GLU A 92 -8.39 -12.28 4.11
C GLU A 92 -8.11 -10.77 4.03
N ASP A 93 -7.09 -10.28 4.74
CA ASP A 93 -6.67 -8.88 4.75
C ASP A 93 -5.14 -8.76 4.59
N VAL A 94 -4.70 -8.23 3.45
CA VAL A 94 -3.29 -8.03 3.12
C VAL A 94 -2.96 -6.53 3.08
N ALA A 95 -2.14 -6.08 4.04
CA ALA A 95 -1.60 -4.73 4.01
C ALA A 95 -0.45 -4.62 3.00
N LEU A 96 -0.68 -3.90 1.89
CA LEU A 96 0.32 -3.60 0.87
C LEU A 96 1.25 -2.47 1.33
N GLY A 97 2.45 -2.81 1.77
CA GLY A 97 3.58 -1.86 1.84
C GLY A 97 4.05 -1.44 0.44
N ASN A 98 5.30 -0.99 0.28
CA ASN A 98 5.89 -0.70 -1.03
C ASN A 98 6.32 -1.98 -1.80
N GLN A 99 5.51 -3.03 -1.75
CA GLN A 99 5.85 -4.36 -2.26
C GLN A 99 4.72 -4.88 -3.14
N THR A 100 5.02 -5.85 -3.99
CA THR A 100 4.02 -6.68 -4.67
C THR A 100 3.46 -7.69 -3.68
N ALA A 101 2.14 -7.89 -3.68
CA ALA A 101 1.47 -8.96 -2.96
C ALA A 101 0.82 -9.92 -3.95
N SER A 102 0.73 -11.18 -3.58
CA SER A 102 -0.02 -12.19 -4.33
C SER A 102 -0.68 -13.16 -3.37
N GLY A 103 -1.77 -13.75 -3.82
CA GLY A 103 -2.59 -14.62 -3.01
C GLY A 103 -3.45 -15.56 -3.84
N TYR A 104 -4.29 -16.30 -3.13
CA TYR A 104 -5.13 -17.35 -3.68
C TYR A 104 -6.47 -17.35 -2.97
N ILE A 105 -7.53 -17.33 -3.77
CA ILE A 105 -8.91 -17.33 -3.30
C ILE A 105 -9.45 -18.75 -3.45
N HIS A 106 -10.10 -19.24 -2.40
CA HIS A 106 -10.69 -20.57 -2.40
C HIS A 106 -12.15 -20.54 -2.87
N GLU A 107 -12.66 -21.63 -3.42
CA GLU A 107 -14.04 -21.74 -3.91
C GLU A 107 -15.12 -21.60 -2.82
N LEU A 108 -14.75 -21.84 -1.55
CA LEU A 108 -15.62 -21.60 -0.39
C LEU A 108 -15.38 -20.23 0.25
N ASP A 109 -14.36 -19.50 -0.19
CA ASP A 109 -14.15 -18.12 0.23
C ASP A 109 -15.09 -17.22 -0.55
N ASN A 110 -16.11 -16.74 0.16
CA ASN A 110 -17.13 -15.85 -0.35
C ASN A 110 -16.87 -14.38 -0.04
N ARG A 111 -15.77 -14.07 0.67
CA ARG A 111 -15.33 -12.71 0.99
C ARG A 111 -14.24 -12.25 0.03
N GLY A 112 -13.40 -13.18 -0.40
CA GLY A 112 -12.21 -12.90 -1.17
C GLY A 112 -11.11 -12.30 -0.28
N ASP A 113 -9.96 -12.07 -0.89
CA ASP A 113 -8.84 -11.42 -0.23
C ASP A 113 -8.98 -9.91 -0.40
N ARG A 114 -8.95 -9.16 0.70
CA ARG A 114 -8.90 -7.70 0.69
C ARG A 114 -7.46 -7.24 0.83
N ILE A 115 -7.00 -6.50 -0.17
CA ILE A 115 -5.69 -5.89 -0.20
C ILE A 115 -5.84 -4.40 0.04
N TYR A 116 -5.05 -3.80 0.93
CA TYR A 116 -5.18 -2.37 1.22
C TYR A 116 -3.86 -1.67 1.53
N PHE A 117 -3.82 -0.35 1.30
CA PHE A 117 -2.71 0.51 1.70
C PHE A 117 -3.20 1.93 1.99
N LEU A 118 -2.41 2.69 2.75
CA LEU A 118 -2.73 4.06 3.15
C LEU A 118 -1.89 5.06 2.35
N THR A 119 -2.47 6.22 2.06
CA THR A 119 -1.80 7.33 1.38
C THR A 119 -2.39 8.68 1.81
N GLY A 120 -1.64 9.77 1.61
CA GLY A 120 -2.12 11.14 1.78
C GLY A 120 -3.03 11.62 0.64
N GLY A 121 -3.39 12.90 0.67
CA GLY A 121 -4.08 13.56 -0.44
C GLY A 121 -3.15 13.81 -1.63
N SER A 122 -3.75 14.10 -2.79
CA SER A 122 -3.03 14.44 -4.04
C SER A 122 -1.96 13.42 -4.49
N ALA A 123 -1.97 12.20 -3.95
CA ALA A 123 -1.04 11.14 -4.26
C ALA A 123 -1.38 10.50 -5.61
N GLU A 124 -0.36 10.34 -6.45
CA GLU A 124 -0.42 9.55 -7.69
C GLU A 124 0.06 8.14 -7.40
N ILE A 125 -0.82 7.17 -7.65
CA ILE A 125 -0.58 5.76 -7.39
C ILE A 125 -0.74 5.00 -8.69
N GLN A 126 0.31 4.31 -9.09
CA GLN A 126 0.24 3.32 -10.17
C GLN A 126 0.04 1.94 -9.58
N MET A 127 -0.98 1.24 -10.04
CA MET A 127 -1.26 -0.14 -9.64
C MET A 127 -1.35 -1.02 -10.87
N GLN A 128 -0.88 -2.24 -10.71
CA GLN A 128 -1.03 -3.32 -11.69
C GLN A 128 -1.58 -4.52 -10.96
N TRP A 129 -2.54 -5.21 -11.58
CA TRP A 129 -3.07 -6.46 -11.04
C TRP A 129 -3.13 -7.52 -12.13
N SER A 130 -3.06 -8.75 -11.68
CA SER A 130 -3.24 -9.92 -12.52
C SER A 130 -3.88 -11.03 -11.71
N GLY A 131 -4.78 -11.77 -12.33
CA GLY A 131 -5.46 -12.90 -11.76
C GLY A 131 -5.88 -13.88 -12.84
N ASN A 132 -6.37 -15.03 -12.42
CA ASN A 132 -6.88 -16.01 -13.38
C ASN A 132 -8.24 -15.55 -13.96
N PRO A 133 -8.75 -16.18 -15.03
CA PRO A 133 -10.01 -15.79 -15.68
C PRO A 133 -11.26 -15.78 -14.79
N GLU A 134 -11.18 -16.39 -13.62
CA GLU A 134 -12.27 -16.51 -12.66
C GLU A 134 -12.17 -15.48 -11.52
N THR A 135 -11.08 -14.70 -11.48
CA THR A 135 -10.81 -13.71 -10.43
C THR A 135 -11.40 -12.36 -10.81
N GLU A 136 -12.34 -11.90 -9.99
CA GLU A 136 -12.95 -10.57 -10.07
C GLU A 136 -12.26 -9.63 -9.08
N PHE A 137 -12.00 -8.39 -9.50
CA PHE A 137 -11.43 -7.36 -8.66
C PHE A 137 -12.45 -6.25 -8.41
N ALA A 138 -12.48 -5.70 -7.20
CA ALA A 138 -13.31 -4.55 -6.83
C ALA A 138 -12.49 -3.52 -6.04
N GLY A 139 -12.43 -2.29 -6.53
CA GLY A 139 -11.60 -1.21 -5.98
C GLY A 139 -12.41 -0.17 -5.21
N HIS A 140 -11.92 0.22 -4.04
CA HIS A 140 -12.52 1.27 -3.20
C HIS A 140 -11.46 2.20 -2.62
N MET A 141 -11.77 3.49 -2.63
CA MET A 141 -11.01 4.54 -1.96
C MET A 141 -11.84 5.09 -0.81
N THR A 142 -11.34 4.97 0.42
CA THR A 142 -12.01 5.44 1.64
C THR A 142 -11.27 6.66 2.19
N HIS A 143 -11.96 7.80 2.26
CA HIS A 143 -11.43 9.00 2.90
C HIS A 143 -11.63 8.95 4.41
N PHE A 144 -10.57 9.17 5.19
CA PHE A 144 -10.65 9.41 6.63
C PHE A 144 -10.39 10.89 6.91
N PRO A 145 -11.09 11.52 7.87
CA PRO A 145 -12.01 10.92 8.84
C PRO A 145 -13.48 10.84 8.37
N SER A 146 -13.82 11.26 7.16
CA SER A 146 -15.24 11.33 6.75
C SER A 146 -15.89 9.98 6.49
N GLU A 147 -15.09 8.91 6.40
CA GLU A 147 -15.48 7.54 6.04
C GLU A 147 -16.22 7.46 4.71
N LEU A 148 -15.93 8.41 3.80
CA LEU A 148 -16.56 8.42 2.49
C LEU A 148 -15.87 7.39 1.61
N VAL A 149 -16.62 6.38 1.17
CA VAL A 149 -16.15 5.33 0.27
C VAL A 149 -16.52 5.67 -1.17
N THR A 150 -15.52 5.69 -2.05
CA THR A 150 -15.67 5.94 -3.48
C THR A 150 -15.14 4.73 -4.26
N PRO A 151 -15.98 4.03 -5.04
CA PRO A 151 -15.50 2.93 -5.87
C PRO A 151 -14.66 3.46 -7.04
N PHE A 152 -13.71 2.66 -7.50
CA PHE A 152 -12.98 2.88 -8.75
C PHE A 152 -12.96 1.62 -9.60
N ASP A 153 -12.93 1.80 -10.92
CA ASP A 153 -13.00 0.70 -11.87
C ASP A 153 -11.68 -0.08 -11.88
N VAL A 154 -11.79 -1.39 -11.71
CA VAL A 154 -10.73 -2.37 -11.89
C VAL A 154 -11.26 -3.42 -12.85
N ASP A 155 -10.62 -3.54 -14.01
CA ASP A 155 -10.95 -4.54 -15.03
C ASP A 155 -10.84 -5.97 -14.49
N MET A 156 -11.60 -6.88 -15.10
CA MET A 156 -11.56 -8.30 -14.79
C MET A 156 -10.21 -8.92 -15.17
N ASN A 157 -9.72 -9.83 -14.32
CA ASN A 157 -8.51 -10.63 -14.49
C ASN A 157 -7.20 -9.85 -14.41
N ASP A 158 -6.92 -8.92 -15.31
CA ASP A 158 -5.65 -8.19 -15.31
C ASP A 158 -5.82 -6.76 -15.81
N GLY A 159 -4.96 -5.88 -15.32
CA GLY A 159 -5.02 -4.49 -15.71
C GLY A 159 -3.98 -3.63 -15.01
N ASN A 160 -4.02 -2.35 -15.37
CA ASN A 160 -3.27 -1.32 -14.71
C ASN A 160 -4.12 -0.06 -14.59
N ILE A 161 -3.87 0.71 -13.56
CA ILE A 161 -4.54 1.98 -13.33
C ILE A 161 -3.57 2.98 -12.70
N THR A 162 -3.76 4.25 -13.05
CA THR A 162 -3.18 5.36 -12.30
C THR A 162 -4.32 6.03 -11.53
N LEU A 163 -4.30 5.92 -10.21
CA LEU A 163 -5.22 6.59 -9.31
C LEU A 163 -4.60 7.90 -8.82
N ILE A 164 -5.45 8.91 -8.66
CA ILE A 164 -5.09 10.17 -8.03
C ILE A 164 -6.06 10.38 -6.88
N THR A 165 -5.54 10.44 -5.65
CA THR A 165 -6.39 10.79 -4.50
C THR A 165 -6.73 12.28 -4.56
N PRO A 166 -7.95 12.68 -4.16
CA PRO A 166 -8.29 14.10 -4.01
C PRO A 166 -7.37 14.81 -3.00
N SER A 167 -7.32 16.14 -3.08
CA SER A 167 -6.60 16.98 -2.12
C SER A 167 -7.24 16.91 -0.74
N VAL A 168 -6.42 17.02 0.31
CA VAL A 168 -6.90 17.04 1.71
C VAL A 168 -6.61 18.37 2.39
N ASP A 169 -7.56 18.83 3.21
CA ASP A 169 -7.43 20.11 3.93
C ASP A 169 -6.62 19.98 5.24
N SER A 170 -6.27 18.75 5.65
CA SER A 170 -5.67 18.44 6.96
C SER A 170 -4.72 17.24 6.92
N ARG A 171 -3.60 17.32 7.64
CA ARG A 171 -2.67 16.19 7.89
C ARG A 171 -3.28 14.94 8.54
N HIS A 172 -4.45 15.08 9.19
CA HIS A 172 -5.13 13.94 9.81
C HIS A 172 -6.11 13.28 8.85
N ALA A 173 -6.27 13.87 7.65
CA ALA A 173 -7.04 13.28 6.58
C ALA A 173 -6.11 12.48 5.67
N TRP A 174 -6.57 11.29 5.30
CA TRP A 174 -5.81 10.33 4.52
C TRP A 174 -6.77 9.38 3.81
N TYR A 175 -6.27 8.66 2.83
CA TYR A 175 -7.04 7.70 2.05
C TYR A 175 -6.55 6.28 2.28
N GLU A 176 -7.48 5.38 2.54
CA GLU A 176 -7.26 3.95 2.37
C GLU A 176 -7.66 3.57 0.94
N ILE A 177 -6.74 2.99 0.20
CA ILE A 177 -7.05 2.32 -1.06
C ILE A 177 -7.16 0.84 -0.76
N SER A 178 -8.29 0.24 -1.12
CA SER A 178 -8.52 -1.19 -0.96
C SER A 178 -8.98 -1.82 -2.27
N ILE A 179 -8.48 -3.02 -2.55
CA ILE A 179 -8.88 -3.86 -3.68
C ILE A 179 -9.27 -5.21 -3.09
N THR A 180 -10.49 -5.67 -3.39
CA THR A 180 -10.91 -7.03 -3.07
C THR A 180 -10.75 -7.90 -4.30
N ALA A 181 -10.04 -9.01 -4.16
CA ALA A 181 -9.94 -10.06 -5.16
C ALA A 181 -10.85 -11.22 -4.73
N GLN A 182 -11.82 -11.59 -5.56
CA GLN A 182 -12.83 -12.60 -5.23
C GLN A 182 -13.10 -13.53 -6.42
N THR A 183 -13.76 -14.65 -6.16
CA THR A 183 -14.19 -15.62 -7.19
C THR A 183 -15.61 -16.09 -6.94
N GLN A 184 -16.33 -16.47 -8.01
CA GLN A 184 -17.69 -17.00 -7.91
C GLN A 184 -17.69 -18.52 -7.77
N SER A 185 -17.51 -19.04 -6.55
CA SER A 185 -17.53 -20.49 -6.26
C SER A 185 -16.48 -21.31 -7.02
N SER A 186 -15.31 -20.72 -7.28
CA SER A 186 -14.18 -21.33 -7.98
C SER A 186 -12.88 -20.91 -7.29
N THR A 187 -11.75 -21.47 -7.72
CA THR A 187 -10.44 -21.10 -7.15
C THR A 187 -9.78 -20.00 -7.96
N GLY A 188 -9.24 -18.99 -7.28
CA GLY A 188 -8.61 -17.81 -7.87
C GLY A 188 -7.15 -17.69 -7.48
N THR A 189 -6.33 -17.11 -8.35
CA THR A 189 -5.00 -16.58 -7.97
C THR A 189 -5.00 -15.10 -8.31
N TRP A 190 -4.37 -14.29 -7.48
CA TRP A 190 -4.19 -12.87 -7.77
C TRP A 190 -2.78 -12.40 -7.43
N SER A 191 -2.37 -11.32 -8.06
CA SER A 191 -1.16 -10.57 -7.77
C SER A 191 -1.48 -9.10 -7.98
N ILE A 192 -1.07 -8.26 -7.04
CA ILE A 192 -1.19 -6.81 -7.12
C ILE A 192 0.18 -6.22 -6.84
N ASP A 193 0.64 -5.41 -7.77
CA ASP A 193 1.81 -4.56 -7.60
C ASP A 193 1.37 -3.10 -7.49
N ARG A 194 2.06 -2.34 -6.65
CA ARG A 194 1.84 -0.90 -6.53
C ARG A 194 3.15 -0.14 -6.52
N SER A 195 3.12 1.02 -7.14
CA SER A 195 4.13 2.04 -6.98
C SER A 195 3.44 3.37 -6.64
N ILE A 196 3.83 3.95 -5.52
CA ILE A 196 3.50 5.35 -5.23
C ILE A 196 4.47 6.18 -6.07
N VAL A 197 3.94 6.90 -7.06
CA VAL A 197 4.73 7.74 -7.97
C VAL A 197 5.00 9.10 -7.33
N SER A 198 4.01 9.63 -6.62
CA SER A 198 4.17 10.75 -5.70
C SER A 198 3.65 10.34 -4.33
N HIS A 199 4.52 10.33 -3.33
CA HIS A 199 4.06 10.28 -1.95
C HIS A 199 3.31 11.59 -1.72
N GLY A 200 1.98 11.56 -1.80
CA GLY A 200 1.17 12.62 -1.23
C GLY A 200 1.70 12.93 0.17
N ASP A 201 1.79 14.21 0.49
CA ASP A 201 2.75 14.70 1.47
C ASP A 201 2.40 14.28 2.89
N ASP A 202 2.99 13.17 3.34
CA ASP A 202 2.87 12.62 4.70
C ASP A 202 3.29 13.63 5.80
N GLY A 203 3.89 14.77 5.41
CA GLY A 203 4.30 15.87 6.27
C GLY A 203 3.72 17.25 5.95
N CYS A 204 2.85 17.40 4.94
CA CYS A 204 2.25 18.69 4.60
C CYS A 204 0.87 18.82 5.23
N HIS A 205 0.62 19.96 5.86
CA HIS A 205 -0.58 20.17 6.65
C HIS A 205 -1.74 20.74 5.84
N HIS A 206 -1.44 21.34 4.69
CA HIS A 206 -2.40 21.90 3.74
C HIS A 206 -1.85 21.76 2.32
N ASP A 207 -2.48 20.88 1.54
CA ASP A 207 -2.24 20.70 0.09
C ASP A 207 -3.17 21.63 -0.72
N CYS A 208 -3.59 22.75 -0.11
CA CYS A 208 -4.58 23.66 -0.68
C CYS A 208 -3.91 24.91 -1.26
N PRO A 209 -4.00 25.15 -2.58
CA PRO A 209 -3.45 26.36 -3.20
C PRO A 209 -4.11 27.66 -2.72
N ASP A 210 -5.38 27.60 -2.30
CA ASP A 210 -6.23 28.79 -2.18
C ASP A 210 -6.78 29.11 -0.77
N LEU A 211 -6.57 28.27 0.26
CA LEU A 211 -7.09 28.55 1.60
C LEU A 211 -6.08 28.27 2.72
N ILE A 212 -5.78 29.31 3.50
CA ILE A 212 -5.19 29.18 4.83
C ILE A 212 -6.32 29.36 5.85
N HIS A 213 -6.70 28.31 6.56
CA HIS A 213 -7.64 28.40 7.67
C HIS A 213 -6.90 28.80 8.95
N GLU A 214 -7.28 29.89 9.62
CA GLU A 214 -6.58 30.35 10.85
C GLU A 214 -6.56 29.28 11.96
N ASN A 215 -7.65 28.51 12.09
CA ASN A 215 -7.74 27.40 13.05
C ASN A 215 -6.79 26.23 12.71
N SER A 216 -6.46 26.07 11.42
CA SER A 216 -5.56 25.02 10.95
C SER A 216 -4.09 25.40 11.16
N LEU A 217 -3.76 26.70 11.12
CA LEU A 217 -2.45 27.22 11.51
C LEU A 217 -2.12 26.85 12.96
N GLN A 218 -3.04 27.08 13.89
CA GLN A 218 -2.78 26.88 15.32
C GLN A 218 -2.63 25.40 15.69
N SER A 219 -3.48 24.53 15.13
CA SER A 219 -3.44 23.09 15.39
C SER A 219 -2.31 22.37 14.64
N GLY A 220 -1.84 22.99 13.55
CA GLY A 220 -0.82 22.45 12.67
C GLY A 220 0.60 22.92 12.93
N ALA A 221 0.81 24.05 13.60
CA ALA A 221 2.11 24.69 13.61
C ALA A 221 3.23 23.86 14.23
N HIS A 222 4.37 23.82 13.55
CA HIS A 222 5.60 23.26 14.10
C HIS A 222 6.34 24.29 14.97
N PRO A 223 6.63 24.00 16.25
CA PRO A 223 7.39 24.92 17.10
C PRO A 223 8.86 24.96 16.70
N ILE A 224 9.41 26.16 16.49
CA ILE A 224 10.82 26.39 16.15
C ILE A 224 11.49 27.21 17.26
N GLU A 225 12.28 26.55 18.12
CA GLU A 225 12.97 27.18 19.27
C GLU A 225 14.48 27.27 19.05
N ASN A 226 14.96 28.20 18.21
CA ASN A 226 16.39 28.28 17.83
C ASN A 226 16.98 26.97 17.25
N THR A 227 16.12 26.09 16.77
CA THR A 227 16.47 24.80 16.16
C THR A 227 16.26 24.85 14.65
N ARG A 228 16.88 23.91 13.95
CA ARG A 228 16.62 23.66 12.53
C ARG A 228 15.50 22.64 12.41
N TRP A 229 14.46 22.98 11.65
CA TRP A 229 13.44 22.02 11.22
C TRP A 229 13.70 21.63 9.76
N GLU A 230 13.59 20.34 9.47
CA GLU A 230 13.69 19.79 8.13
C GLU A 230 12.42 18.99 7.85
N THR A 231 11.84 19.17 6.67
CA THR A 231 10.70 18.40 6.18
C THR A 231 10.92 18.04 4.71
N ARG A 232 10.14 17.08 4.21
CA ARG A 232 10.12 16.66 2.81
C ARG A 232 8.67 16.73 2.33
N GLY A 233 8.50 17.14 1.08
CA GLY A 233 7.22 17.23 0.40
C GLY A 233 7.41 17.05 -1.11
N TRP A 234 6.30 16.97 -1.83
CA TRP A 234 6.22 16.62 -3.23
C TRP A 234 5.19 17.48 -3.94
N LEU A 235 5.66 18.31 -4.88
CA LEU A 235 4.80 19.12 -5.73
C LEU A 235 4.57 18.45 -7.09
N SER A 236 3.32 18.43 -7.55
CA SER A 236 2.87 17.85 -8.83
C SER A 236 1.98 18.82 -9.63
N GLU A 237 1.38 18.40 -10.76
CA GLU A 237 0.41 19.25 -11.50
C GLU A 237 -0.88 19.46 -10.74
N ASN A 238 -1.20 18.53 -9.84
CA ASN A 238 -2.40 18.58 -9.02
C ASN A 238 -2.10 19.07 -7.59
N ASP A 239 -0.82 19.05 -7.19
CA ASP A 239 -0.34 19.56 -5.92
C ASP A 239 0.68 20.68 -6.14
N THR A 240 0.17 21.91 -6.20
CA THR A 240 0.95 23.05 -6.67
C THR A 240 1.53 23.88 -5.53
N VAL A 241 1.02 23.71 -4.31
CA VAL A 241 1.37 24.52 -3.16
C VAL A 241 1.24 23.70 -1.87
N ASP A 242 2.35 23.60 -1.18
CA ASP A 242 2.42 23.12 0.20
C ASP A 242 2.40 24.29 1.17
N VAL A 243 1.71 24.14 2.29
CA VAL A 243 1.71 25.14 3.36
C VAL A 243 2.13 24.52 4.70
N TYR A 244 3.21 25.08 5.26
CA TYR A 244 3.82 24.70 6.51
C TYR A 244 3.61 25.79 7.57
N PRO A 245 2.69 25.58 8.53
CA PRO A 245 2.53 26.49 9.65
C PRO A 245 3.69 26.34 10.63
N ILE A 246 4.22 27.45 11.10
CA ILE A 246 5.32 27.50 12.08
C ILE A 246 4.90 28.31 13.30
N PHE A 247 5.37 27.91 14.48
CA PHE A 247 5.18 28.64 15.72
C PHE A 247 6.55 29.01 16.31
N ILE A 248 6.77 30.29 16.53
CA ILE A 248 7.99 30.80 17.17
C ILE A 248 7.61 31.12 18.63
N PRO A 249 8.13 30.38 19.62
CA PRO A 249 7.92 30.72 21.02
C PRO A 249 8.77 31.91 21.43
N GLY A 250 8.26 32.68 22.37
CA GLY A 250 8.94 33.85 22.92
C GLY A 250 7.95 34.95 23.28
N GLU A 251 8.51 36.07 23.71
CA GLU A 251 7.72 37.25 24.06
C GLU A 251 7.48 38.15 22.84
N ILE A 252 6.31 38.80 22.77
CA ILE A 252 5.88 39.61 21.60
C ILE A 252 6.82 40.76 21.21
N TRP A 253 7.76 41.15 22.08
CA TRP A 253 8.75 42.19 21.82
C TRP A 253 10.04 41.66 21.20
N GLU A 254 10.23 40.34 21.15
CA GLU A 254 11.37 39.71 20.49
C GLU A 254 11.23 39.77 18.97
N THR A 255 12.37 39.76 18.29
CA THR A 255 12.43 39.65 16.83
C THR A 255 13.33 38.49 16.46
N HIS A 256 12.78 37.53 15.73
CA HIS A 256 13.46 36.35 15.23
C HIS A 256 13.65 36.46 13.71
N ARG A 257 14.79 36.00 13.20
CA ARG A 257 15.04 35.88 11.76
C ARG A 257 14.76 34.45 11.34
N VAL A 258 13.65 34.23 10.64
CA VAL A 258 13.36 32.92 10.04
C VAL A 258 13.99 32.86 8.66
N ILE A 259 14.67 31.75 8.37
CA ILE A 259 15.28 31.47 7.07
C ILE A 259 14.84 30.08 6.65
N ALA A 260 14.22 29.98 5.47
CA ALA A 260 13.86 28.72 4.84
C ALA A 260 14.73 28.52 3.59
N ASN A 261 15.14 27.27 3.37
CA ASN A 261 15.96 26.86 2.23
C ASN A 261 15.31 25.63 1.58
N LEU A 262 15.26 25.62 0.25
CA LEU A 262 14.95 24.42 -0.50
C LEU A 262 16.19 23.52 -0.60
N ALA A 263 15.96 22.23 -0.84
CA ALA A 263 17.03 21.31 -1.17
C ALA A 263 17.59 21.63 -2.56
N ASP A 264 18.90 21.40 -2.75
CA ASP A 264 19.56 21.60 -4.04
C ASP A 264 18.85 20.80 -5.14
N GLY A 265 18.43 21.49 -6.21
CA GLY A 265 17.73 20.89 -7.34
C GLY A 265 16.20 20.79 -7.20
N ALA A 266 15.61 21.28 -6.11
CA ALA A 266 14.16 21.38 -5.98
C ALA A 266 13.58 22.36 -7.03
N ASN A 267 12.54 21.93 -7.75
CA ASN A 267 11.82 22.73 -8.73
C ASN A 267 10.63 23.47 -8.10
N ALA A 268 10.92 24.31 -7.11
CA ALA A 268 9.91 25.04 -6.35
C ALA A 268 10.40 26.45 -6.01
N LYS A 269 9.48 27.25 -5.48
CA LYS A 269 9.69 28.59 -4.92
C LYS A 269 9.13 28.62 -3.52
N MET A 270 9.58 29.54 -2.70
CA MET A 270 9.10 29.70 -1.35
C MET A 270 8.47 31.07 -1.15
N GLN A 271 7.43 31.10 -0.32
CA GLN A 271 6.85 32.33 0.21
C GLN A 271 6.77 32.21 1.73
N LEU A 272 7.42 33.12 2.44
CA LEU A 272 7.39 33.17 3.89
C LEU A 272 6.50 34.34 4.32
N GLN A 273 5.42 34.07 5.05
CA GLN A 273 4.43 35.05 5.48
C GLN A 273 4.51 35.26 6.99
N SER A 274 4.69 36.51 7.39
CA SER A 274 4.55 36.97 8.77
C SER A 274 3.10 37.33 9.04
N TRP A 275 2.64 37.03 10.25
CA TRP A 275 1.27 37.20 10.68
C TRP A 275 1.25 37.91 12.02
N ASN A 276 0.25 38.76 12.23
CA ASN A 276 0.04 39.46 13.46
C ASN A 276 -0.65 38.54 14.47
N ASN A 277 0.03 38.30 15.60
CA ASN A 277 -0.39 37.40 16.67
C ASN A 277 -0.97 38.13 17.90
N SER A 278 -1.08 39.47 17.85
CA SER A 278 -1.52 40.30 18.98
C SER A 278 -3.04 40.51 19.07
N GLY A 279 -3.78 40.19 18.00
CA GLY A 279 -5.23 40.34 17.92
C GLY A 279 -6.00 39.06 18.27
N PRO A 280 -7.34 39.13 18.32
CA PRO A 280 -8.20 37.96 18.48
C PRO A 280 -8.20 37.02 17.26
N TYR A 281 -7.70 37.49 16.11
CA TYR A 281 -7.60 36.76 14.85
C TYR A 281 -6.20 36.96 14.28
N LEU A 282 -5.71 35.95 13.56
CA LEU A 282 -4.42 36.03 12.89
C LEU A 282 -4.59 36.82 11.60
N THR A 283 -3.79 37.87 11.38
CA THR A 283 -3.86 38.66 10.13
C THR A 283 -2.50 38.72 9.43
N PRO A 284 -2.43 38.58 8.09
CA PRO A 284 -1.16 38.73 7.37
C PRO A 284 -0.53 40.11 7.63
N LEU A 285 0.76 40.13 7.94
CA LEU A 285 1.52 41.34 8.25
C LEU A 285 2.54 41.68 7.15
N ASP A 286 3.33 40.69 6.73
CA ASP A 286 4.40 40.88 5.73
C ASP A 286 4.66 39.57 4.98
N VAL A 287 5.21 39.65 3.77
CA VAL A 287 5.43 38.51 2.89
C VAL A 287 6.77 38.64 2.17
N ALA A 288 7.60 37.59 2.24
CA ALA A 288 8.84 37.47 1.50
C ALA A 288 8.78 36.31 0.50
N HIS A 289 9.43 36.46 -0.64
CA HIS A 289 9.51 35.44 -1.70
C HIS A 289 10.96 35.07 -1.97
N GLY A 290 11.22 33.81 -2.34
CA GLY A 290 12.55 33.35 -2.74
C GLY A 290 12.50 32.11 -3.62
N GLU A 291 13.45 31.97 -4.55
CA GLU A 291 13.54 30.81 -5.45
C GLU A 291 14.26 29.61 -4.80
N GLN A 292 15.17 29.84 -3.86
CA GLN A 292 15.97 28.80 -3.19
C GLN A 292 16.13 29.06 -1.69
N THR A 293 16.21 30.33 -1.32
CA THR A 293 16.26 30.79 0.07
C THR A 293 15.31 31.96 0.24
N VAL A 294 14.57 31.98 1.33
CA VAL A 294 13.74 33.12 1.75
C VAL A 294 13.99 33.40 3.23
N GLY A 295 13.95 34.67 3.62
CA GLY A 295 14.03 35.00 5.04
C GLY A 295 13.27 36.27 5.39
N LEU A 296 12.66 36.26 6.56
CA LEU A 296 11.79 37.33 7.05
C LEU A 296 11.99 37.51 8.56
N ASN A 297 11.88 38.75 9.03
CA ASN A 297 11.89 39.05 10.46
C ASN A 297 10.49 38.89 11.01
N MET A 298 10.34 38.16 12.11
CA MET A 298 9.06 37.80 12.69
C MET A 298 9.10 37.95 14.21
N THR A 299 8.02 38.43 14.79
CA THR A 299 7.80 38.36 16.24
C THR A 299 7.39 36.94 16.64
N PRO A 300 7.49 36.53 17.91
CA PRO A 300 6.90 35.27 18.35
C PRO A 300 5.41 35.13 18.01
N GLY A 301 4.99 33.89 17.75
CA GLY A 301 3.64 33.53 17.33
C GLY A 301 3.59 32.61 16.11
N TYR A 302 2.40 32.48 15.52
CA TYR A 302 2.09 31.67 14.35
C TYR A 302 2.41 32.40 13.04
N HIS A 303 3.06 31.69 12.11
CA HIS A 303 3.43 32.15 10.79
C HIS A 303 3.34 31.03 9.76
N VAL A 304 3.61 31.33 8.49
CA VAL A 304 3.41 30.40 7.39
C VAL A 304 4.59 30.40 6.42
N LEU A 305 5.10 29.22 6.08
CA LEU A 305 5.95 28.98 4.93
C LEU A 305 5.14 28.25 3.86
N LYS A 306 5.05 28.82 2.65
CA LYS A 306 4.54 28.11 1.47
C LYS A 306 5.68 27.65 0.59
N VAL A 307 5.57 26.44 0.06
CA VAL A 307 6.42 25.93 -1.02
C VAL A 307 5.53 25.76 -2.24
N ILE A 308 5.88 26.44 -3.33
CA ILE A 308 5.03 26.63 -4.51
C ILE A 308 5.77 26.09 -5.72
N ARG A 309 5.08 25.38 -6.60
CA ARG A 309 5.68 24.84 -7.82
C ARG A 309 6.16 25.97 -8.73
N ALA A 310 7.37 25.85 -9.30
CA ALA A 310 8.04 26.98 -9.94
C ALA A 310 7.38 27.50 -11.23
N ASP A 311 6.51 26.70 -11.83
CA ASP A 311 5.79 26.92 -13.09
C ASP A 311 4.30 27.27 -12.91
N CYS A 312 3.82 27.44 -11.67
CA CYS A 312 2.49 28.01 -11.41
C CYS A 312 2.46 29.52 -11.68
N PHE A 313 1.52 29.96 -12.52
CA PHE A 313 1.31 31.37 -12.85
C PHE A 313 0.65 32.13 -11.69
N TRP A 314 1.24 33.26 -11.30
CA TRP A 314 0.67 34.18 -10.32
C TRP A 314 -0.61 34.83 -10.86
N ILE A 315 -1.75 34.62 -10.20
CA ILE A 315 -2.87 35.57 -10.28
C ILE A 315 -2.82 36.42 -9.02
N GLN A 316 -2.31 37.65 -9.17
CA GLN A 316 -2.33 38.65 -8.13
C GLN A 316 -3.76 39.22 -8.05
N CYS A 317 -4.57 38.76 -7.10
CA CYS A 317 -5.80 39.47 -6.75
C CYS A 317 -5.46 40.56 -5.73
N LEU A 318 -5.64 41.82 -6.14
CA LEU A 318 -5.55 43.02 -5.30
C LEU A 318 -6.67 43.07 -4.26
#